data_AF-A0A0A0B310-F1
#
_entry.id   AF-A0A0A0B310-F1
#
_cell.length_a   1.000
_cell.length_b   1.000
_cell.length_c   1.000
_cell.angle_alpha   90.00
_cell.angle_beta   90.00
_cell.angle_gamma   90.00
#
_symmetry.space_group_name_H-M   'P 1'
#
loop_
_entity.id
_entity.type
_entity.pdbx_description
1 polymer ?
#
loop_
_entity_poly.entity_id
_entity_poly.type
_entity_poly.pdbx_seq_one_letter_code
_entity_poly.pdbx_strand_id
1 'polypeptide(L)'
;PVCIDDLDEILQPCHSLCEEVKESCAPVMSAFGFPWPDMLDCSRFPKDNDLCIPLASSDHILPVTREAPKVCDACKNKNEDDNDIVENLCKNDFALKIKVKEIAYINGDTKITPETKSKTIYKLNGLTERDLRKIVLWLKGGLQCTCDEMNDINVPYLVMGQKQAGELVITSLKRWQKGQRAFKRFSRSIRKLQC
;
A
#
# COMPACT_ATOMS: atom_id res chain seq x y z
N PRO A 1 10.84 -11.33 25.32
CA PRO A 1 10.80 -12.63 26.05
C PRO A 1 10.42 -12.41 27.50
N VAL A 2 9.71 -13.37 28.11
CA VAL A 2 9.42 -13.38 29.54
C VAL A 2 10.72 -13.74 30.27
N CYS A 3 11.03 -13.04 31.36
CA CYS A 3 12.14 -13.37 32.24
C CYS A 3 11.65 -14.40 33.26
N ILE A 4 12.26 -15.59 33.28
CA ILE A 4 12.02 -16.61 34.30
C ILE A 4 13.35 -16.77 35.05
N ASP A 5 13.37 -16.45 36.34
CA ASP A 5 14.61 -16.32 37.13
C ASP A 5 15.43 -17.62 37.22
N ASP A 6 14.79 -18.77 37.01
CA ASP A 6 15.41 -20.11 37.08
C ASP A 6 15.80 -20.69 35.71
N LEU A 7 15.62 -19.93 34.61
CA LEU A 7 15.88 -20.40 33.24
C LEU A 7 16.82 -19.41 32.50
N ASP A 8 18.08 -19.81 32.30
CA ASP A 8 19.07 -19.01 31.56
C ASP A 8 18.84 -18.99 30.04
N GLU A 9 17.91 -19.81 29.52
CA GLU A 9 17.60 -19.93 28.09
C GLU A 9 16.31 -19.21 27.68
N ILE A 10 16.34 -18.59 26.49
CA ILE A 10 15.16 -17.95 25.89
C ILE A 10 14.23 -19.01 25.33
N LEU A 11 13.08 -19.18 26.00
CA LEU A 11 11.99 -20.02 25.49
C LEU A 11 11.55 -19.57 24.08
N GLN A 12 11.65 -20.49 23.13
CA GLN A 12 11.20 -20.29 21.76
C GLN A 12 9.70 -20.59 21.63
N PRO A 13 9.02 -20.02 20.63
CA PRO A 13 7.71 -20.50 20.20
C PRO A 13 7.76 -21.98 19.82
N CYS A 14 6.71 -22.74 20.11
CA CYS A 14 6.59 -24.10 19.57
C CYS A 14 6.34 -24.08 18.06
N HIS A 15 6.68 -25.17 17.38
CA HIS A 15 6.46 -25.35 15.94
C HIS A 15 4.98 -25.20 15.55
N SER A 16 4.03 -25.71 16.35
CA SER A 16 2.59 -25.54 16.08
C SER A 16 2.17 -24.07 16.07
N LEU A 17 2.63 -23.29 17.05
CA LEU A 17 2.37 -21.86 17.15
C LEU A 17 2.95 -21.11 15.93
N CYS A 18 4.16 -21.47 15.49
CA CYS A 18 4.73 -20.87 14.27
C CYS A 18 3.87 -21.16 13.03
N GLU A 19 3.45 -22.41 12.83
CA GLU A 19 2.66 -22.78 11.64
C GLU A 19 1.31 -22.04 11.59
N GLU A 20 0.63 -21.89 12.72
CA GLU A 20 -0.64 -21.15 12.79
C GLU A 20 -0.46 -19.65 12.49
N VAL A 21 0.61 -19.04 13.02
CA VAL A 21 0.95 -17.64 12.71
C VAL A 21 1.38 -17.50 11.24
N LYS A 22 2.12 -18.47 10.70
CA LYS A 22 2.53 -18.48 9.29
C LYS A 22 1.32 -18.58 8.36
N GLU A 23 0.37 -19.46 8.65
CA GLU A 23 -0.85 -19.61 7.85
C GLU A 23 -1.65 -18.30 7.80
N SER A 24 -1.75 -17.60 8.93
CA SER A 24 -2.53 -16.36 9.04
C SER A 24 -1.80 -15.12 8.53
N CYS A 25 -0.49 -15.00 8.77
CA CYS A 25 0.28 -13.79 8.48
C CYS A 25 1.11 -13.85 7.18
N ALA A 26 1.56 -15.02 6.72
CA ALA A 26 2.37 -15.11 5.51
C ALA A 26 1.67 -14.56 4.24
N PRO A 27 0.35 -14.79 4.03
CA PRO A 27 -0.36 -14.18 2.90
C PRO A 27 -0.36 -12.65 2.96
N VAL A 28 -0.52 -12.09 4.17
CA VAL A 28 -0.48 -10.64 4.40
C VAL A 28 0.91 -10.09 4.11
N MET A 29 1.96 -10.70 4.68
CA MET A 29 3.35 -10.29 4.42
C MET A 29 3.66 -10.33 2.91
N SER A 30 3.25 -11.39 2.23
CA SER A 30 3.43 -11.56 0.78
C SER A 30 2.74 -10.45 -0.02
N ALA A 31 1.52 -10.05 0.37
CA ALA A 31 0.80 -8.94 -0.27
C ALA A 31 1.57 -7.61 -0.19
N PHE A 32 2.33 -7.39 0.89
CA PHE A 32 3.21 -6.23 1.05
C PHE A 32 4.63 -6.44 0.48
N GLY A 33 4.86 -7.52 -0.27
CA GLY A 33 6.15 -7.82 -0.91
C GLY A 33 7.21 -8.40 0.03
N PHE A 34 6.83 -8.82 1.23
CA PHE A 34 7.71 -9.44 2.21
C PHE A 34 7.46 -10.96 2.21
N PRO A 35 8.38 -11.79 1.65
CA PRO A 35 8.25 -13.23 1.79
C PRO A 35 8.39 -13.65 3.26
N TRP A 36 7.89 -14.84 3.59
CA TRP A 36 8.11 -15.42 4.92
C TRP A 36 9.63 -15.60 5.14
N PRO A 37 10.24 -14.93 6.12
CA PRO A 37 11.69 -14.88 6.24
C PRO A 37 12.24 -16.18 6.84
N ASP A 38 13.46 -16.56 6.45
CA ASP A 38 14.15 -17.76 6.95
C ASP A 38 14.35 -17.75 8.48
N MET A 39 14.34 -16.57 9.10
CA MET A 39 14.39 -16.45 10.56
C MET A 39 13.12 -16.94 11.27
N LEU A 40 12.00 -16.99 10.56
CA LEU A 40 10.71 -17.49 11.04
C LEU A 40 10.35 -18.84 10.41
N ASP A 41 11.29 -19.53 9.75
CA ASP A 41 11.01 -20.88 9.24
C ASP A 41 10.64 -21.81 10.40
N CYS A 42 9.44 -22.40 10.33
CA CYS A 42 8.89 -23.19 11.43
C CYS A 42 9.71 -24.45 11.73
N SER A 43 10.51 -24.92 10.76
CA SER A 43 11.48 -26.01 10.96
C SER A 43 12.54 -25.71 12.03
N ARG A 44 12.77 -24.43 12.35
CA ARG A 44 13.75 -23.96 13.34
C ARG A 44 13.23 -23.95 14.77
N PHE A 45 11.93 -24.10 14.95
CA PHE A 45 11.30 -24.07 16.26
C PHE A 45 11.13 -25.49 16.84
N PRO A 46 11.26 -25.64 18.17
CA PRO A 46 11.10 -26.92 18.86
C PRO A 46 9.70 -27.52 18.64
N LYS A 47 9.61 -28.85 18.73
CA LYS A 47 8.31 -29.53 18.65
C LYS A 47 7.53 -29.30 19.94
N ASP A 48 6.20 -29.45 19.89
CA ASP A 48 5.31 -29.17 21.03
C ASP A 48 5.55 -30.06 22.27
N ASN A 49 6.33 -31.14 22.10
CA ASN A 49 6.73 -32.03 23.19
C ASN A 49 7.98 -31.53 23.95
N ASP A 50 8.69 -30.54 23.41
CA ASP A 50 9.86 -29.91 24.03
C ASP A 50 9.44 -28.67 24.85
N LEU A 51 10.36 -28.12 25.64
CA LEU A 51 10.09 -26.90 26.42
C LEU A 51 9.99 -25.69 25.48
N CYS A 52 8.76 -25.25 25.18
CA CYS A 52 8.48 -24.12 24.30
C CYS A 52 7.17 -23.40 24.65
N ILE A 53 6.92 -22.25 24.03
CA ILE A 53 5.68 -21.48 24.21
C ILE A 53 4.59 -22.03 23.28
N PRO A 54 3.55 -22.68 23.81
CA PRO A 54 2.52 -23.33 23.01
C PRO A 54 1.48 -22.32 22.50
N LEU A 55 0.58 -22.81 21.66
CA LEU A 55 -0.65 -22.11 21.31
C LEU A 55 -1.51 -21.83 22.54
N ALA A 56 -2.11 -20.64 22.60
CA ALA A 56 -3.05 -20.31 23.66
C ALA A 56 -4.33 -21.16 23.49
N SER A 57 -4.83 -21.73 24.59
CA SER A 57 -6.10 -22.46 24.61
C SER A 57 -7.28 -21.53 24.28
N SER A 58 -8.33 -22.10 23.67
CA SER A 58 -9.44 -21.39 23.00
C SER A 58 -10.25 -20.41 23.85
N ASP A 59 -10.03 -20.36 25.17
CA ASP A 59 -10.84 -19.58 26.10
C ASP A 59 -10.53 -18.06 26.06
N HIS A 60 -9.47 -17.65 25.34
CA HIS A 60 -9.08 -16.25 25.18
C HIS A 60 -8.92 -15.78 23.73
N ILE A 61 -9.35 -16.57 22.75
CA ILE A 61 -9.32 -16.16 21.34
C ILE A 61 -10.50 -15.20 21.10
N LEU A 62 -10.25 -13.90 21.23
CA LEU A 62 -11.09 -12.92 20.52
C LEU A 62 -11.13 -13.35 19.06
N PRO A 63 -12.30 -13.50 18.42
CA PRO A 63 -12.38 -13.95 17.04
C PRO A 63 -11.58 -12.98 16.18
N VAL A 64 -10.42 -13.43 15.70
CA VAL A 64 -9.69 -12.74 14.65
C VAL A 64 -10.59 -12.81 13.44
N THR A 65 -11.35 -11.75 13.20
CA THR A 65 -12.17 -11.62 12.00
C THR A 65 -11.22 -11.77 10.82
N ARG A 66 -11.36 -12.86 10.08
CA ARG A 66 -10.69 -13.16 8.81
C ARG A 66 -11.16 -12.18 7.71
N GLU A 67 -11.09 -10.88 7.96
CA GLU A 67 -11.32 -9.89 6.92
C GLU A 67 -10.09 -9.89 6.02
N ALA A 68 -10.26 -10.39 4.79
CA ALA A 68 -9.25 -10.25 3.75
C ALA A 68 -8.82 -8.77 3.66
N PRO A 69 -7.51 -8.49 3.45
CA PRO A 69 -7.04 -7.11 3.36
C PRO A 69 -7.85 -6.35 2.32
N LYS A 70 -8.54 -5.28 2.74
CA LYS A 70 -9.35 -4.46 1.83
C LYS A 70 -8.40 -3.72 0.89
N VAL A 71 -8.61 -3.79 -0.42
CA VAL A 71 -7.81 -2.99 -1.37
C VAL A 71 -8.34 -1.55 -1.38
N CYS A 72 -7.44 -0.56 -1.35
CA CYS A 72 -7.81 0.85 -1.38
C CYS A 72 -8.59 1.15 -2.66
N ASP A 73 -9.69 1.89 -2.56
CA ASP A 73 -10.53 2.23 -3.74
C ASP A 73 -9.70 2.88 -4.86
N ALA A 74 -8.72 3.70 -4.49
CA ALA A 74 -7.82 4.36 -5.43
C ALA A 74 -6.91 3.40 -6.22
N CYS A 75 -6.70 2.18 -5.70
CA CYS A 75 -5.78 1.19 -6.27
C CYS A 75 -6.50 -0.02 -6.85
N LYS A 76 -7.83 -0.05 -6.81
CA LYS A 76 -8.61 -1.13 -7.42
C LYS A 76 -8.38 -1.13 -8.93
N ASN A 77 -7.78 -2.21 -9.42
CA ASN A 77 -7.58 -2.46 -10.85
C ASN A 77 -8.93 -2.74 -11.53
N LYS A 78 -9.63 -1.67 -11.92
CA LYS A 78 -10.56 -1.75 -13.03
C LYS A 78 -9.69 -1.95 -14.27
N ASN A 79 -9.98 -3.00 -15.04
CA ASN A 79 -9.25 -3.48 -16.21
C ASN A 79 -8.45 -2.38 -16.92
N GLU A 80 -7.21 -2.68 -17.33
CA GLU A 80 -6.26 -1.78 -18.03
C GLU A 80 -6.75 -1.29 -19.42
N ASP A 81 -8.02 -0.92 -19.55
CA ASP A 81 -8.59 -0.29 -20.72
C ASP A 81 -8.25 1.20 -20.74
N ASP A 82 -7.78 1.66 -21.90
CA ASP A 82 -7.46 3.06 -22.16
C ASP A 82 -8.63 4.01 -21.81
N ASN A 83 -9.86 3.52 -21.98
CA ASN A 83 -11.08 4.25 -21.66
C ASN A 83 -11.21 4.54 -20.15
N ASP A 84 -10.81 3.62 -19.27
CA ASP A 84 -10.89 3.81 -17.82
C ASP A 84 -9.94 4.93 -17.35
N ILE A 85 -8.72 5.00 -17.92
CA ILE A 85 -7.78 6.07 -17.58
C ILE A 85 -8.33 7.44 -18.02
N VAL A 86 -8.94 7.51 -19.20
CA VAL A 86 -9.54 8.74 -19.74
C VAL A 86 -10.78 9.17 -18.93
N GLU A 87 -11.64 8.22 -18.56
CA GLU A 87 -12.82 8.49 -17.75
C GLU A 87 -12.43 8.99 -16.35
N ASN A 88 -11.46 8.33 -15.71
CA ASN A 88 -10.93 8.76 -14.42
C ASN A 88 -10.28 10.15 -14.52
N LEU A 89 -9.60 10.47 -15.62
CA LEU A 89 -9.07 11.81 -15.84
C LEU A 89 -10.17 12.87 -15.89
N CYS A 90 -11.28 12.61 -16.60
CA CYS A 90 -12.36 13.59 -16.69
C CYS A 90 -13.06 13.82 -15.35
N LYS A 91 -13.21 12.79 -14.51
CA LYS A 91 -13.85 12.87 -13.19
C LYS A 91 -13.01 13.55 -12.10
N ASN A 92 -11.71 13.73 -12.33
CA ASN A 92 -10.78 14.24 -11.32
C ASN A 92 -10.34 15.67 -11.60
N ASP A 93 -10.05 16.42 -10.54
CA ASP A 93 -9.60 17.82 -10.64
C ASP A 93 -8.15 17.90 -11.12
N PHE A 94 -7.33 16.93 -10.72
CA PHE A 94 -5.92 16.90 -11.09
C PHE A 94 -5.46 15.53 -11.57
N ALA A 95 -4.42 15.57 -12.41
CA ALA A 95 -3.71 14.40 -12.87
C ALA A 95 -2.22 14.72 -13.01
N LEU A 96 -1.38 13.93 -12.33
CA LEU A 96 0.05 14.14 -12.20
C LEU A 96 0.80 12.83 -12.45
N LYS A 97 1.91 12.89 -13.16
CA LYS A 97 2.94 11.86 -13.06
C LYS A 97 3.96 12.30 -12.02
N ILE A 98 4.22 11.48 -11.02
CA ILE A 98 5.17 11.81 -9.95
C ILE A 98 6.16 10.69 -9.69
N LYS A 99 7.31 11.03 -9.11
CA LYS A 99 8.09 10.09 -8.31
C LYS A 99 7.89 10.38 -6.84
N VAL A 100 7.84 9.35 -6.02
CA VAL A 100 7.65 9.48 -4.57
C VAL A 100 8.99 9.83 -3.94
N LYS A 101 9.03 10.92 -3.16
CA LYS A 101 10.17 11.25 -2.31
C LYS A 101 10.05 10.60 -0.94
N GLU A 102 8.85 10.64 -0.38
CA GLU A 102 8.57 10.21 0.99
C GLU A 102 7.11 9.78 1.14
N ILE A 103 6.90 8.72 1.91
CA ILE A 103 5.59 8.24 2.35
C ILE A 103 5.56 8.36 3.88
N ALA A 104 4.51 8.96 4.41
CA ALA A 104 4.27 9.07 5.84
C ALA A 104 2.83 8.68 6.15
N TYR A 105 2.57 8.35 7.41
CA TYR A 105 1.27 7.88 7.89
C TYR A 105 0.77 8.83 8.97
N ILE A 106 -0.41 9.42 8.76
CA ILE A 106 -0.96 10.45 9.66
C ILE A 106 -2.46 10.20 9.79
N ASN A 107 -2.95 10.03 11.02
CA ASN A 107 -4.37 9.85 11.33
C ASN A 107 -5.07 8.71 10.55
N GLY A 108 -4.36 7.63 10.22
CA GLY A 108 -4.93 6.54 9.42
C GLY A 108 -4.86 6.76 7.89
N ASP A 109 -4.41 7.93 7.45
CA ASP A 109 -4.19 8.25 6.03
C ASP A 109 -2.73 8.07 5.63
N THR A 110 -2.52 7.76 4.34
CA THR A 110 -1.19 7.73 3.73
C THR A 110 -0.90 9.07 3.05
N LYS A 111 0.11 9.77 3.55
CA LYS A 111 0.64 11.01 2.99
C LYS A 111 1.77 10.70 2.02
N ILE A 112 1.63 11.16 0.79
CA ILE A 112 2.63 11.00 -0.26
C ILE A 112 3.21 12.38 -0.61
N THR A 113 4.53 12.51 -0.49
CA THR A 113 5.27 13.70 -0.87
C THR A 113 6.03 13.42 -2.17
N PRO A 114 5.69 14.08 -3.30
CA PRO A 114 6.41 13.92 -4.55
C PRO A 114 7.81 14.54 -4.55
N GLU A 115 8.70 14.02 -5.40
CA GLU A 115 9.93 14.71 -5.78
C GLU A 115 9.60 15.99 -6.58
N THR A 116 10.06 17.15 -6.10
CA THR A 116 9.76 18.44 -6.71
C THR A 116 10.19 18.55 -8.18
N LYS A 117 11.33 17.95 -8.56
CA LYS A 117 11.92 18.00 -9.90
C LYS A 117 11.36 16.95 -10.87
N SER A 118 10.65 15.93 -10.35
CA SER A 118 10.24 14.75 -11.11
C SER A 118 8.71 14.64 -11.21
N LYS A 119 8.02 15.78 -11.36
CA LYS A 119 6.57 15.82 -11.58
C LYS A 119 6.23 16.29 -13.00
N THR A 120 5.30 15.61 -13.66
CA THR A 120 4.67 16.05 -14.90
C THR A 120 3.20 16.31 -14.62
N ILE A 121 2.72 17.47 -15.06
CA ILE A 121 1.35 17.89 -14.86
C ILE A 121 0.55 17.56 -16.12
N TYR A 122 -0.58 16.87 -15.96
CA TYR A 122 -1.50 16.58 -17.07
C TYR A 122 -2.83 17.34 -16.95
N LYS A 123 -3.33 17.58 -15.73
CA LYS A 123 -4.57 18.34 -15.47
C LYS A 123 -4.46 19.05 -14.12
N LEU A 124 -4.94 20.29 -14.04
CA LEU A 124 -4.98 21.12 -12.82
C LEU A 124 -6.19 22.04 -12.83
N ASN A 125 -7.34 21.52 -12.41
CA ASN A 125 -8.54 22.31 -12.24
C ASN A 125 -8.61 22.77 -10.78
N GLY A 126 -8.73 24.08 -10.55
CA GLY A 126 -8.87 24.63 -9.19
C GLY A 126 -7.61 24.58 -8.31
N LEU A 127 -6.44 24.29 -8.89
CA LEU A 127 -5.15 24.29 -8.19
C LEU A 127 -4.38 25.59 -8.42
N THR A 128 -3.86 26.15 -7.34
CA THR A 128 -3.10 27.40 -7.34
C THR A 128 -1.60 27.14 -7.49
N GLU A 129 -0.82 28.18 -7.87
CA GLU A 129 0.64 28.08 -7.84
C GLU A 129 1.19 27.62 -6.48
N ARG A 130 0.56 28.06 -5.39
CA ARG A 130 0.95 27.67 -4.03
C ARG A 130 0.80 26.16 -3.84
N ASP A 131 -0.31 25.59 -4.29
CA ASP A 131 -0.57 24.15 -4.24
C ASP A 131 0.49 23.37 -5.04
N LEU A 132 0.94 23.93 -6.17
CA LEU A 132 1.95 23.31 -7.02
C LEU A 132 3.36 23.40 -6.46
N ARG A 133 3.70 24.44 -5.68
CA ARG A 133 5.06 24.58 -5.09
C ARG A 133 5.35 23.49 -4.06
N LYS A 134 4.34 23.09 -3.28
CA LYS A 134 4.47 22.06 -2.24
C LYS A 134 3.29 21.10 -2.29
N ILE A 135 3.29 20.25 -3.31
CA ILE A 135 2.28 19.21 -3.48
C ILE A 135 2.43 18.19 -2.35
N VAL A 136 1.33 17.94 -1.65
CA VAL A 136 1.17 16.84 -0.70
C VAL A 136 -0.11 16.12 -1.09
N LEU A 137 -0.02 14.80 -1.26
CA LEU A 137 -1.13 13.97 -1.71
C LEU A 137 -1.56 13.05 -0.57
N TRP A 138 -2.86 12.81 -0.46
CA TRP A 138 -3.45 12.04 0.61
C TRP A 138 -4.25 10.87 0.06
N LEU A 139 -3.87 9.65 0.44
CA LEU A 139 -4.71 8.46 0.27
C LEU A 139 -5.45 8.21 1.58
N LYS A 140 -6.75 8.54 1.58
CA LYS A 140 -7.59 8.45 2.77
C LYS A 140 -7.80 7.01 3.20
N GLY A 141 -7.67 6.75 4.50
CA GLY A 141 -7.77 5.39 5.07
C GLY A 141 -6.67 4.44 4.59
N GLY A 142 -5.55 4.96 4.11
CA GLY A 142 -4.46 4.15 3.54
C GLY A 142 -3.81 3.15 4.50
N LEU A 143 -4.00 3.28 5.82
CA LEU A 143 -3.59 2.24 6.80
C LEU A 143 -4.57 1.08 6.90
N GLN A 144 -5.81 1.28 6.46
CA GLN A 144 -6.89 0.30 6.56
C GLN A 144 -7.09 -0.48 5.25
N CYS A 145 -6.19 -0.28 4.28
CA CYS A 145 -6.28 -0.92 2.99
C CYS A 145 -4.92 -1.17 2.35
N THR A 146 -4.86 -2.11 1.41
CA THR A 146 -3.67 -2.44 0.62
C THR A 146 -3.67 -1.73 -0.73
N CYS A 147 -2.49 -1.48 -1.27
CA CYS A 147 -2.32 -0.83 -2.57
C CYS A 147 -1.05 -1.36 -3.28
N ASP A 148 -1.16 -2.49 -3.97
CA ASP A 148 -0.04 -3.17 -4.64
C ASP A 148 0.70 -2.29 -5.65
N GLU A 149 -0.02 -1.31 -6.23
CA GLU A 149 0.56 -0.28 -7.08
C GLU A 149 1.77 0.38 -6.40
N MET A 150 1.69 0.66 -5.08
CA MET A 150 2.71 1.33 -4.28
C MET A 150 3.91 0.47 -3.85
N ASN A 151 3.94 -0.84 -4.17
CA ASN A 151 4.99 -1.75 -3.71
C ASN A 151 6.41 -1.44 -4.27
N ASP A 152 6.54 -0.58 -5.28
CA ASP A 152 7.84 -0.12 -5.80
C ASP A 152 7.88 1.41 -5.94
N ILE A 153 8.39 2.08 -4.91
CA ILE A 153 8.44 3.55 -4.85
C ILE A 153 9.47 4.18 -5.83
N ASN A 154 10.35 3.37 -6.44
CA ASN A 154 11.41 3.87 -7.33
C ASN A 154 10.90 4.18 -8.74
N VAL A 155 9.73 3.66 -9.09
CA VAL A 155 9.08 3.94 -10.37
C VAL A 155 8.13 5.14 -10.27
N PRO A 156 7.90 5.86 -11.38
CA PRO A 156 6.91 6.91 -11.38
C PRO A 156 5.49 6.35 -11.24
N TYR A 157 4.56 7.19 -10.78
CA TYR A 157 3.14 6.91 -10.66
C TYR A 157 2.32 7.91 -11.46
N LEU A 158 1.23 7.45 -12.06
CA LEU A 158 0.12 8.32 -12.47
C LEU A 158 -0.83 8.44 -11.29
N VAL A 159 -1.01 9.66 -10.79
CA VAL A 159 -1.90 9.99 -9.68
C VAL A 159 -2.99 10.92 -10.18
N MET A 160 -4.23 10.56 -9.91
CA MET A 160 -5.40 11.39 -10.18
C MET A 160 -6.21 11.57 -8.90
N GLY A 161 -6.85 12.71 -8.77
CA GLY A 161 -7.54 13.06 -7.54
C GLY A 161 -8.32 14.35 -7.58
N GLN A 162 -8.89 14.69 -6.43
CA GLN A 162 -9.75 15.84 -6.24
C GLN A 162 -9.21 16.73 -5.11
N LYS A 163 -9.50 18.03 -5.20
CA LYS A 163 -9.18 18.96 -4.13
C LYS A 163 -10.36 19.04 -3.16
N GLN A 164 -10.20 18.49 -1.96
CA GLN A 164 -11.24 18.44 -0.94
C GLN A 164 -10.79 19.22 0.29
N ALA A 165 -11.56 20.25 0.68
CA ALA A 165 -11.24 21.10 1.84
C ALA A 165 -9.80 21.65 1.88
N GLY A 166 -9.20 21.89 0.71
CA GLY A 166 -7.81 22.36 0.59
C GLY A 166 -6.74 21.26 0.51
N GLU A 167 -7.11 20.00 0.71
CA GLU A 167 -6.24 18.83 0.58
C GLU A 167 -6.34 18.20 -0.81
N LEU A 168 -5.25 17.60 -1.29
CA LEU A 168 -5.22 16.85 -2.54
C LEU A 168 -5.45 15.37 -2.26
N VAL A 169 -6.67 14.90 -2.48
CA VAL A 169 -7.08 13.54 -2.16
C VAL A 169 -6.95 12.65 -3.40
N ILE A 170 -6.21 11.55 -3.25
CA ILE A 170 -5.98 10.56 -4.31
C ILE A 170 -7.23 9.70 -4.47
N THR A 171 -7.75 9.62 -5.69
CA THR A 171 -8.90 8.78 -6.06
C THR A 171 -8.51 7.69 -7.06
N SER A 172 -7.36 7.84 -7.72
CA SER A 172 -6.79 6.81 -8.58
C SER A 172 -5.26 6.88 -8.56
N LEU A 173 -4.63 5.73 -8.35
CA LEU A 173 -3.19 5.56 -8.32
C LEU A 173 -2.82 4.39 -9.22
N LYS A 174 -1.99 4.63 -10.25
CA LYS A 174 -1.47 3.57 -11.12
C LYS A 174 0.04 3.70 -11.30
N ARG A 175 0.76 2.59 -11.24
CA ARG A 175 2.20 2.51 -11.48
C ARG A 175 2.52 2.79 -12.94
N TRP A 176 3.50 3.65 -13.20
CA TRP A 176 3.89 4.01 -14.56
C TRP A 176 4.83 2.97 -15.18
N GLN A 177 4.27 2.05 -15.95
CA GLN A 177 5.05 1.04 -16.69
C GLN A 177 5.56 1.58 -18.03
N LYS A 178 6.88 1.59 -18.25
CA LYS A 178 7.48 1.94 -19.54
C LYS A 178 7.09 0.89 -20.57
N GLY A 179 6.42 1.31 -21.65
CA GLY A 179 6.07 0.42 -22.76
C GLY A 179 4.59 0.06 -22.83
N GLN A 180 3.84 0.23 -21.74
CA GLN A 180 2.39 0.03 -21.75
C GLN A 180 1.71 0.96 -22.77
N ARG A 181 0.85 0.34 -23.60
CA ARG A 181 0.15 1.03 -24.70
C ARG A 181 -0.78 2.12 -24.15
N ALA A 182 -1.43 1.85 -23.02
CA ALA A 182 -2.35 2.76 -22.35
C ALA A 182 -1.69 4.08 -21.97
N PHE A 183 -0.57 4.05 -21.25
CA PHE A 183 0.15 5.27 -20.87
C PHE A 183 0.75 6.04 -22.06
N LYS A 184 1.17 5.32 -23.12
CA LYS A 184 1.62 5.94 -24.37
C LYS A 184 0.48 6.67 -25.08
N ARG A 185 -0.72 6.08 -25.16
CA ARG A 185 -1.91 6.73 -25.74
C ARG A 185 -2.38 7.88 -24.87
N PHE A 186 -2.52 7.67 -23.56
CA PHE A 186 -2.85 8.71 -22.59
C PHE A 186 -1.97 9.96 -22.76
N SER A 187 -0.64 9.78 -22.73
CA SER A 187 0.30 10.91 -22.87
C SER A 187 0.16 11.68 -24.19
N ARG A 188 -0.25 11.00 -25.27
CA ARG A 188 -0.43 11.60 -26.61
C ARG A 188 -1.78 12.29 -26.74
N SER A 189 -2.83 11.66 -26.25
CA SER A 189 -4.21 12.09 -26.43
C SER A 189 -4.64 13.16 -25.42
N ILE A 190 -4.05 13.17 -24.21
CA ILE A 190 -4.46 14.06 -23.13
C ILE A 190 -4.38 15.55 -23.48
N ARG A 191 -3.39 15.95 -24.30
CA ARG A 191 -3.25 17.34 -24.74
C ARG A 191 -4.38 17.80 -25.66
N LYS A 192 -5.09 16.86 -26.28
CA LYS A 192 -6.21 17.11 -27.20
C LYS A 192 -7.56 16.80 -26.56
N LEU A 193 -7.55 16.22 -25.38
CA LEU A 193 -8.76 15.78 -24.70
C LEU A 193 -9.34 16.97 -23.94
N GLN A 194 -10.59 17.33 -24.24
CA GLN A 194 -11.35 18.29 -23.44
C GLN A 194 -12.31 17.50 -22.54
N CYS A 195 -12.00 17.54 -21.26
CA CYS A 195 -12.95 17.46 -20.17
C CYS A 195 -13.06 18.89 -19.60
#